data_AF-A0A8S9UBQ3-F1
#
_entry.id   AF-A0A8S9UBQ3-F1
#
_cell.length_a   1.000
_cell.length_b   1.000
_cell.length_c   1.000
_cell.angle_alpha   90.00
_cell.angle_beta   90.00
_cell.angle_gamma   90.00
#
_symmetry.space_group_name_H-M   'P 1'
#
loop_
_entity.id
_entity.type
_entity.pdbx_description
1 polymer ?
#
loop_
_entity_poly.entity_id
_entity_poly.type
_entity_poly.pdbx_seq_one_letter_code
_entity_poly.pdbx_strand_id
1 'polypeptide(L)'
;MDCVRLELEGECSTEVEFNPPEIMGVAQHMDISVMRVFKKRCRELYVAHHIDSGFSSDPAARRDLITRIVIQAWDEAPAKTIQRDFIRAGIAPFGPRMSNDRFGATKPAQ
;
A
#
# COMPACT_ATOMS: atom_id res chain seq x y z
N MET A 1 -8.94 -26.04 11.35
CA MET A 1 -8.71 -24.78 10.63
C MET A 1 -8.01 -23.92 11.64
N ASP A 2 -6.69 -23.83 11.54
CA ASP A 2 -5.93 -23.04 12.49
C ASP A 2 -6.25 -21.56 12.25
N CYS A 3 -6.26 -20.75 13.31
CA CYS A 3 -6.54 -19.34 13.11
C CYS A 3 -5.34 -18.70 12.39
N VAL A 4 -5.61 -17.70 11.55
CA VAL A 4 -4.58 -16.99 10.75
C VAL A 4 -3.37 -16.57 11.60
N ARG A 5 -3.58 -16.25 12.88
CA ARG A 5 -2.50 -15.95 13.83
C ARG A 5 -1.53 -17.11 14.01
N LEU A 6 -2.02 -18.33 14.21
CA LEU A 6 -1.19 -19.51 14.43
C LEU A 6 -0.35 -19.85 13.20
N GLU A 7 -0.92 -19.70 12.00
CA GLU A 7 -0.19 -19.89 10.74
C GLU A 7 0.92 -18.84 10.58
N LEU A 8 0.62 -17.56 10.85
CA LEU A 8 1.60 -16.48 10.73
C LEU A 8 2.72 -16.55 11.77
N GLU A 9 2.38 -16.82 13.03
CA GLU A 9 3.36 -16.92 14.12
C GLU A 9 4.19 -18.21 14.00
N GLY A 10 3.55 -19.34 13.66
CA GLY A 10 4.19 -20.66 13.61
C GLY A 10 4.99 -20.94 12.34
N GLU A 11 4.43 -20.61 11.16
CA GLU A 11 5.04 -20.96 9.87
C GLU A 11 5.82 -19.81 9.25
N CYS A 12 5.41 -18.56 9.52
CA CYS A 12 5.98 -17.37 8.88
C CYS A 12 6.87 -16.53 9.81
N SER A 13 7.08 -16.95 11.07
CA SER A 13 7.86 -16.21 12.07
C SER A 13 7.45 -14.73 12.18
N THR A 14 6.16 -14.46 12.03
CA THR A 14 5.59 -13.10 12.01
C THR A 14 4.77 -12.89 13.26
N GLU A 15 5.13 -11.90 14.09
CA GLU A 15 4.35 -11.50 15.24
C GLU A 15 3.04 -10.82 14.79
N VAL A 16 1.91 -11.22 15.37
CA VAL A 16 0.59 -10.70 15.01
C VAL A 16 0.04 -9.86 16.15
N GLU A 17 -0.18 -8.58 15.86
CA GLU A 17 -0.88 -7.66 16.75
C GLU A 17 -2.37 -7.61 16.43
N PHE A 18 -3.22 -7.76 17.45
CA PHE A 18 -4.66 -7.59 17.31
C PHE A 18 -5.04 -6.12 17.41
N ASN A 19 -5.64 -5.58 16.34
CA ASN A 19 -6.19 -4.23 16.31
C ASN A 19 -7.72 -4.30 16.41
N PRO A 20 -8.33 -3.82 17.52
CA PRO A 20 -9.78 -3.81 17.66
C PRO A 20 -10.46 -2.95 16.56
N PRO A 21 -11.67 -3.34 16.09
CA PRO A 21 -12.37 -2.65 15.00
C PRO A 21 -12.55 -1.14 15.20
N GLU A 22 -12.74 -0.73 16.44
CA GLU A 22 -13.02 0.66 16.83
C GLU A 22 -11.81 1.58 16.66
N ILE A 23 -10.60 1.02 16.61
CA ILE A 23 -9.35 1.80 16.50
C ILE A 23 -8.66 1.66 15.15
N MET A 24 -9.19 0.88 14.22
CA MET A 24 -8.56 0.64 12.91
C MET A 24 -8.25 1.94 12.16
N GLY A 25 -9.13 2.94 12.27
CA GLY A 25 -8.93 4.27 11.69
C GLY A 25 -7.83 5.12 12.33
N VAL A 26 -7.16 4.62 13.38
CA VAL A 26 -6.02 5.26 14.05
C VAL A 26 -4.79 4.34 14.08
N ALA A 27 -4.99 3.03 14.23
CA ALA A 27 -3.94 2.03 14.37
C ALA A 27 -3.42 1.47 13.04
N GLN A 28 -4.17 1.59 11.93
CA GLN A 28 -3.73 1.12 10.62
C GLN A 28 -3.07 2.25 9.83
N HIS A 29 -1.76 2.39 10.01
CA HIS A 29 -0.95 3.46 9.40
C HIS A 29 -1.01 3.47 7.85
N MET A 30 -1.22 2.30 7.24
CA MET A 30 -1.48 2.18 5.80
C MET A 30 -2.76 2.92 5.40
N ASP A 31 -3.86 2.76 6.13
CA ASP A 31 -5.18 3.26 5.74
C ASP A 31 -5.36 4.77 5.91
N ILE A 32 -4.64 5.38 6.85
CA ILE A 32 -4.89 6.77 7.25
C ILE A 32 -4.12 7.77 6.38
N SER A 33 -2.82 7.53 6.20
CA SER A 33 -1.93 8.53 5.60
C SER A 33 -1.46 8.11 4.20
N VAL A 34 -0.99 6.87 4.05
CA VAL A 34 -0.53 6.34 2.75
C VAL A 34 -1.72 6.19 1.81
N MET A 35 -2.77 5.50 2.24
CA MET A 35 -3.97 5.29 1.44
C MET A 35 -4.72 6.58 1.14
N ARG A 36 -4.66 7.61 2.00
CA ARG A 36 -5.28 8.90 1.71
C ARG A 36 -4.61 9.59 0.53
N VAL A 37 -3.29 9.69 0.53
CA VAL A 37 -2.53 10.32 -0.57
C VAL A 37 -2.67 9.49 -1.84
N PHE A 38 -2.54 8.17 -1.72
CA PHE A 38 -2.70 7.24 -2.82
C PHE A 38 -4.09 7.31 -3.47
N LYS A 39 -5.18 7.18 -2.69
CA LYS A 39 -6.56 7.24 -3.21
C LYS A 39 -6.87 8.60 -3.84
N LYS A 40 -6.37 9.69 -3.25
CA LYS A 40 -6.48 11.03 -3.83
C LYS A 40 -5.83 11.05 -5.22
N ARG A 41 -4.61 10.50 -5.35
CA ARG A 41 -3.89 10.49 -6.61
C ARG A 41 -4.53 9.61 -7.67
N CYS A 42 -5.03 8.43 -7.29
CA CYS A 42 -5.84 7.58 -8.16
C CYS A 42 -7.04 8.35 -8.74
N ARG A 43 -7.75 9.12 -7.90
CA ARG A 43 -8.89 9.93 -8.33
C ARG A 43 -8.48 11.01 -9.33
N GLU A 44 -7.39 11.72 -9.06
CA GLU A 44 -6.87 12.76 -9.96
C GLU A 44 -6.50 12.20 -11.34
N LEU A 45 -5.76 11.09 -11.38
CA LEU A 45 -5.38 10.42 -12.63
C LEU A 45 -6.60 9.88 -13.39
N TYR A 46 -7.57 9.30 -12.67
CA TYR A 46 -8.81 8.80 -13.27
C TYR A 46 -9.63 9.93 -13.90
N VAL A 47 -9.80 11.04 -13.17
CA VAL A 47 -10.52 12.21 -13.69
C VAL A 47 -9.79 12.81 -14.88
N ALA A 48 -8.47 13.01 -14.78
CA ALA A 48 -7.67 13.59 -15.86
C ALA A 48 -7.78 12.78 -17.15
N HIS A 49 -7.74 11.46 -17.07
CA HIS A 49 -7.93 10.59 -18.24
C HIS A 49 -9.30 10.81 -18.90
N HIS A 50 -10.36 10.93 -18.10
CA HIS A 50 -11.74 11.04 -18.60
C HIS A 50 -12.17 12.47 -18.97
N ILE A 51 -11.29 13.46 -18.87
CA ILE A 51 -11.53 14.78 -19.48
C ILE A 51 -11.53 14.64 -21.00
N ASP A 52 -10.55 13.91 -21.54
CA ASP A 52 -10.34 13.77 -22.99
C ASP A 52 -10.72 12.39 -23.54
N SER A 53 -10.97 11.41 -22.67
CA SER A 53 -11.28 10.02 -23.05
C SER A 53 -12.66 9.59 -22.56
N GLY A 54 -13.44 8.97 -23.45
CA GLY A 54 -14.70 8.32 -23.06
C GLY A 54 -14.49 7.04 -22.25
N PHE A 55 -15.55 6.56 -21.62
CA PHE A 55 -15.52 5.26 -20.92
C PHE A 55 -15.47 4.10 -21.92
N SER A 56 -14.51 3.19 -21.73
CA SER A 56 -14.45 1.96 -22.53
C SER A 56 -15.54 0.97 -22.13
N SER A 57 -16.26 0.45 -23.12
CA SER A 57 -17.21 -0.66 -22.93
C SER A 57 -16.50 -2.01 -22.71
N ASP A 58 -15.21 -2.12 -23.07
CA ASP A 58 -14.40 -3.33 -22.88
C ASP A 58 -13.91 -3.48 -21.42
N PRO A 59 -14.29 -4.56 -20.71
CA PRO A 59 -13.81 -4.85 -19.37
C PRO A 59 -12.29 -5.01 -19.25
N ALA A 60 -11.59 -5.50 -20.29
CA ALA A 60 -10.14 -5.65 -20.25
C ALA A 60 -9.45 -4.28 -20.27
N ALA A 61 -9.84 -3.41 -21.20
CA ALA A 61 -9.36 -2.03 -21.26
C ALA A 61 -9.61 -1.24 -19.96
N ARG A 62 -10.78 -1.43 -19.31
CA ARG A 62 -11.06 -0.79 -18.02
C ARG A 62 -10.09 -1.26 -16.93
N ARG A 63 -9.82 -2.56 -16.84
CA ARG A 63 -8.86 -3.12 -15.87
C ARG A 63 -7.45 -2.63 -16.12
N ASP A 64 -7.02 -2.60 -17.38
CA ASP A 64 -5.70 -2.09 -17.77
C ASP A 64 -5.50 -0.62 -17.38
N LEU A 65 -6.51 0.24 -17.64
CA LEU A 65 -6.50 1.62 -17.19
C LEU A 65 -6.37 1.74 -15.66
N ILE A 66 -7.19 1.00 -14.91
CA ILE A 66 -7.14 1.01 -13.44
C ILE A 66 -5.76 0.55 -12.95
N THR A 67 -5.21 -0.51 -13.53
CA THR A 67 -3.88 -1.01 -13.18
C THR A 67 -2.80 0.05 -13.40
N ARG A 68 -2.80 0.73 -14.54
CA ARG A 68 -1.84 1.83 -14.80
C ARG A 68 -1.97 2.97 -13.78
N ILE A 69 -3.21 3.38 -13.49
CA ILE A 69 -3.48 4.43 -12.49
C ILE A 69 -2.94 4.03 -11.12
N VAL A 70 -3.20 2.78 -10.69
CA VAL A 70 -2.71 2.26 -9.41
C VAL A 70 -1.19 2.23 -9.35
N ILE A 71 -0.53 1.74 -10.41
CA ILE A 71 0.94 1.69 -10.47
C ILE A 71 1.52 3.09 -10.38
N GLN A 72 1.00 4.04 -11.17
CA GLN A 72 1.49 5.41 -11.19
C GLN A 72 1.23 6.14 -9.87
N ALA A 73 0.02 6.02 -9.30
CA ALA A 73 -0.30 6.63 -8.02
C ALA A 73 0.56 6.09 -6.87
N TRP A 74 0.94 4.81 -6.93
CA TRP A 74 1.86 4.21 -5.97
C TRP A 74 3.29 4.73 -6.14
N ASP A 75 3.73 4.94 -7.38
CA ASP A 75 5.05 5.49 -7.69
C ASP A 75 5.21 6.94 -7.25
N GLU A 76 4.16 7.73 -7.40
CA GLU A 76 4.14 9.13 -7.03
C GLU A 76 3.83 9.35 -5.53
N ALA A 77 3.50 8.29 -4.78
CA ALA A 77 3.27 8.39 -3.34
C ALA A 77 4.59 8.75 -2.63
N PRO A 78 4.67 9.88 -1.88
CA PRO A 78 5.93 10.33 -1.31
C PRO A 78 6.44 9.33 -0.26
N ALA A 79 7.64 8.80 -0.47
CA ALA A 79 8.28 7.87 0.47
C ALA A 79 8.37 8.45 1.88
N LYS A 80 8.61 9.75 2.03
CA LYS A 80 8.61 10.44 3.34
C LYS A 80 7.29 10.36 4.08
N THR A 81 6.16 10.36 3.37
CA THR A 81 4.85 10.16 3.98
C THR A 81 4.79 8.76 4.56
N ILE A 82 5.12 7.75 3.74
CA ILE A 82 5.16 6.35 4.16
C ILE A 82 6.10 6.16 5.37
N GLN A 83 7.33 6.66 5.32
CA GLN A 83 8.30 6.54 6.42
C GLN A 83 7.80 7.17 7.72
N ARG A 84 7.32 8.42 7.65
CA ARG A 84 6.88 9.17 8.83
C ARG A 84 5.75 8.47 9.56
N ASP A 85 4.82 7.86 8.83
CA ASP A 85 3.67 7.22 9.46
C ASP A 85 4.04 5.91 10.14
N PHE A 86 4.90 5.10 9.53
CA PHE A 86 5.47 3.91 10.18
C PHE A 86 6.28 4.29 11.43
N ILE A 87 7.11 5.33 11.36
CA ILE A 87 7.87 5.82 12.52
C ILE A 87 6.94 6.30 13.65
N ARG A 88 5.85 7.00 13.34
CA ARG A 88 4.84 7.41 14.33
C ARG A 88 4.15 6.22 15.00
N ALA A 89 4.07 5.09 14.33
CA ALA A 89 3.58 3.82 14.87
C ALA A 89 4.59 3.15 15.82
N GLY A 90 5.82 3.66 15.93
CA GLY A 90 6.93 2.93 16.54
C GLY A 90 7.45 1.77 15.68
N ILE A 91 7.05 1.69 14.41
CA ILE A 91 7.39 0.60 13.50
C ILE A 91 8.49 1.07 12.54
N ALA A 92 9.61 0.33 12.50
CA ALA A 92 10.62 0.54 11.48
C ALA A 92 10.12 -0.03 10.14
N PRO A 93 10.07 0.77 9.07
CA PRO A 93 9.52 0.27 7.84
C PRO A 93 10.53 -0.61 7.10
N PHE A 94 10.12 -1.83 6.76
CA PHE A 94 10.96 -2.91 6.21
C PHE A 94 10.37 -3.45 4.88
N GLY A 95 11.21 -4.09 4.05
CA GLY A 95 10.79 -4.59 2.72
C GLY A 95 10.70 -3.50 1.65
N PRO A 96 10.73 -3.83 0.34
CA PRO A 96 11.22 -2.90 -0.69
C PRO A 96 10.29 -1.69 -0.88
N ARG A 97 10.80 -0.46 -0.93
CA ARG A 97 11.12 0.11 -2.25
C ARG A 97 12.42 0.89 -2.23
N MET A 98 13.35 0.47 -3.07
CA MET A 98 14.57 1.20 -3.42
C MET A 98 14.57 1.34 -4.95
N SER A 99 15.15 2.34 -5.58
CA SER A 99 16.42 3.02 -5.32
C SER A 99 16.22 4.54 -5.38
N ASN A 100 16.42 5.34 -4.34
CA ASN A 100 16.92 5.14 -2.99
C ASN A 100 16.13 5.98 -1.96
N ASP A 101 14.81 6.13 -2.15
CA ASP A 101 13.93 6.62 -1.08
C ASP A 101 13.48 5.46 -0.16
N ARG A 102 14.50 4.77 0.38
CA ARG A 102 14.54 3.32 0.62
C ARG A 102 13.59 2.75 1.66
N PHE A 103 13.15 1.54 1.37
CA PHE A 103 12.74 0.50 2.32
C PHE A 103 13.28 -0.85 1.81
N GLY A 104 13.55 -1.87 2.64
CA GLY A 104 14.30 -3.03 2.13
C GLY A 104 14.35 -4.35 2.87
N ALA A 105 14.85 -5.35 2.13
CA ALA A 105 15.77 -6.40 2.60
C ALA A 105 16.53 -7.01 1.40
N THR A 106 17.86 -7.16 1.51
CA THR A 106 18.66 -8.22 0.85
C THR A 106 19.80 -8.59 1.81
N LYS A 107 20.05 -9.88 2.08
CA LYS A 107 20.77 -10.81 1.20
C LYS A 107 20.28 -12.26 1.40
N PRO A 108 19.93 -13.01 0.35
CA PRO A 108 19.79 -14.46 0.44
C PRO A 108 21.03 -15.16 -0.14
N ALA A 109 21.70 -15.98 0.68
CA ALA A 109 22.28 -17.28 0.31
C ALA A 109 23.18 -17.75 1.46
N GLN A 110 22.64 -18.59 2.34
CA GLN A 110 23.30 -19.79 2.87
C GLN A 110 22.26 -20.71 3.50
#